data_AF-A0A7C2PKQ0-F1
#
_entry.id   AF-A0A7C2PKQ0-F1
#
_cell.length_a   1.000
_cell.length_b   1.000
_cell.length_c   1.000
_cell.angle_alpha   90.00
_cell.angle_beta   90.00
_cell.angle_gamma   90.00
#
_symmetry.space_group_name_H-M   'P 1'
#
loop_
_entity.id
_entity.type
_entity.pdbx_description
1 polymer ?
#
loop_
_entity_poly.entity_id
_entity_poly.type
_entity_poly.pdbx_seq_one_letter_code
_entity_poly.pdbx_strand_id
1 'polypeptide(L)' 'MKFICDSMLGKLAKLLRMCGFDTIYIRGGLTPENIKEFEDSGRIVLTRNTKFKKYSGKLTI' A
#
# COMPACT_ATOMS: atom_id res chain seq x y z
N MET A 1 0.10 6.07 11.51
CA MET A 1 0.35 5.92 10.05
C MET A 1 -0.71 5.01 9.47
N LYS A 2 -1.14 5.27 8.22
CA LYS A 2 -2.17 4.48 7.53
C LYS A 2 -1.56 3.83 6.29
N PHE A 3 -1.76 2.54 6.12
CA PHE A 3 -1.14 1.74 5.07
C PHE A 3 -2.17 1.13 4.13
N ILE A 4 -1.79 0.99 2.87
CA ILE A 4 -2.46 0.17 1.86
C ILE A 4 -1.46 -0.89 1.45
N CYS A 5 -1.82 -2.17 1.58
CA CYS A 5 -1.02 -3.29 1.10
C CYS A 5 -1.74 -3.97 -0.06
N ASP A 6 -1.03 -4.25 -1.14
CA ASP A 6 -1.55 -5.08 -2.22
C ASP A 6 -1.55 -6.58 -1.88
N SER A 7 -2.06 -7.39 -2.79
CA SER A 7 -2.19 -8.83 -2.63
C SER A 7 -0.84 -9.54 -2.43
N MET A 8 0.27 -8.97 -2.92
CA MET A 8 1.63 -9.50 -2.79
C MET A 8 2.17 -9.37 -1.36
N LEU A 9 1.56 -8.53 -0.53
CA LEU A 9 2.01 -8.20 0.82
C LEU A 9 1.05 -8.66 1.91
N GLY A 10 0.29 -9.75 1.68
CA GLY A 10 -0.69 -10.26 2.65
C GLY A 10 -0.11 -10.59 4.03
N LYS A 11 1.11 -11.16 4.10
CA LYS A 11 1.79 -11.40 5.38
C LYS A 11 2.14 -10.09 6.09
N LEU A 12 2.64 -9.09 5.35
CA LEU A 12 2.97 -7.78 5.91
C LEU A 12 1.73 -7.04 6.39
N ALA A 13 0.63 -7.07 5.62
CA ALA A 13 -0.64 -6.48 6.03
C ALA A 13 -1.14 -7.07 7.36
N LYS A 14 -0.96 -8.38 7.57
CA LYS A 14 -1.27 -9.03 8.85
C LYS A 14 -0.37 -8.52 9.97
N LEU A 15 0.94 -8.44 9.76
CA LEU A 15 1.89 -7.93 10.76
C LEU A 15 1.56 -6.49 11.15
N LEU A 16 1.32 -5.61 10.17
CA LEU A 16 0.98 -4.19 10.42
C LEU A 16 -0.30 -4.06 11.26
N ARG A 17 -1.33 -4.87 10.98
CA ARG A 17 -2.55 -4.90 11.80
C ARG A 17 -2.29 -5.38 13.22
N MET A 18 -1.46 -6.42 13.39
CA MET A 18 -1.10 -6.91 14.73
C MET A 18 -0.30 -5.86 15.53
N CYS A 19 0.49 -5.03 14.87
CA CYS A 19 1.18 -3.90 15.49
C CYS A 19 0.25 -2.68 15.75
N GLY A 20 -1.04 -2.76 15.40
CA GLY A 20 -2.01 -1.69 15.65
C GLY A 20 -2.07 -0.58 14.58
N PHE A 21 -1.45 -0.78 13.41
CA PHE A 21 -1.54 0.19 12.32
C PHE A 21 -2.84 0.04 11.52
N ASP A 22 -3.46 1.17 11.16
CA ASP A 22 -4.57 1.22 10.18
C ASP A 22 -4.03 0.73 8.83
N THR A 23 -4.44 -0.48 8.42
CA THR A 23 -3.91 -1.16 7.24
C THR A 23 -5.04 -1.77 6.41
N ILE A 24 -5.24 -1.23 5.22
CA ILE A 24 -6.15 -1.75 4.20
C ILE A 24 -5.39 -2.77 3.34
N TYR A 25 -6.06 -3.87 2.99
CA TYR A 25 -5.51 -4.91 2.13
C TYR A 25 -6.34 -5.04 0.86
N ILE A 26 -5.72 -4.85 -0.31
CA ILE A 26 -6.39 -4.86 -1.61
C ILE A 26 -6.05 -6.15 -2.36
N ARG A 27 -7.09 -6.89 -2.73
CA ARG A 27 -6.96 -8.14 -3.51
C ARG A 27 -6.93 -7.93 -5.02
N GLY A 28 -7.61 -6.89 -5.51
CA GLY A 28 -7.84 -6.64 -6.95
C GLY A 28 -6.67 -6.04 -7.74
N GLY A 29 -5.47 -5.95 -7.14
CA GLY A 29 -4.37 -5.18 -7.70
C GLY A 29 -4.55 -3.68 -7.51
N LEU A 30 -3.47 -2.93 -7.75
CA LEU A 30 -3.47 -1.47 -7.70
C LEU A 30 -3.47 -0.91 -9.12
N THR A 31 -4.14 0.22 -9.34
CA THR A 31 -3.96 1.05 -10.52
C THR A 31 -3.22 2.34 -10.18
N PRO A 32 -2.62 3.04 -11.16
CA PRO A 32 -2.07 4.38 -10.96
C PRO A 32 -3.03 5.37 -10.30
N GLU A 33 -4.30 5.33 -10.68
CA GLU A 33 -5.35 6.22 -10.16
C GLU A 33 -5.59 5.93 -8.68
N ASN A 34 -5.66 4.65 -8.30
CA ASN A 34 -5.79 4.25 -6.89
C ASN A 34 -4.60 4.73 -6.05
N ILE A 35 -3.37 4.61 -6.57
CA ILE A 35 -2.17 5.04 -5.85
C ILE A 35 -2.27 6.53 -5.52
N LYS A 36 -2.63 7.36 -6.51
CA LYS A 36 -2.78 8.79 -6.31
C LYS A 36 -3.90 9.12 -5.30
N GLU A 37 -5.06 8.47 -5.42
CA GLU A 37 -6.17 8.66 -4.47
C GLU A 37 -5.76 8.31 -3.04
N PHE A 38 -5.02 7.21 -2.85
CA PHE A 38 -4.53 6.82 -1.53
C PHE A 38 -3.50 7.79 -0.98
N GLU A 39 -2.58 8.28 -1.81
CA GLU A 39 -1.62 9.31 -1.42
C GLU A 39 -2.30 10.61 -1.02
N ASP A 40 -3.28 11.06 -1.80
CA ASP A 40 -4.09 12.26 -1.52
C ASP A 40 -4.89 12.09 -0.22
N SER A 41 -5.31 10.87 0.11
CA SER A 41 -5.96 10.54 1.39
C SER A 41 -4.98 10.43 2.59
N GLY A 42 -3.69 10.66 2.36
CA GLY A 42 -2.63 10.58 3.38
C GLY A 42 -2.24 9.15 3.77
N ARG A 43 -2.49 8.17 2.89
CA ARG A 43 -2.10 6.77 3.10
C ARG A 43 -0.81 6.43 2.37
N ILE A 44 -0.04 5.52 2.96
CA ILE A 44 1.20 4.99 2.39
C ILE A 44 0.88 3.68 1.67
N VAL A 45 1.15 3.63 0.37
CA VAL A 45 0.94 2.43 -0.45
C VAL A 45 2.20 1.56 -0.44
N LEU A 46 2.03 0.30 -0.03
CA LEU A 46 3.06 -0.73 -0.01
C LEU A 46 2.75 -1.75 -1.11
N THR A 47 3.71 -1.97 -1.99
CA THR A 47 3.60 -2.97 -3.06
C THR A 47 4.99 -3.38 -3.54
N ARG A 48 5.16 -4.68 -3.82
CA ARG A 48 6.37 -5.21 -4.47
C ARG A 48 6.30 -5.15 -6.00
N ASN A 49 5.22 -4.60 -6.54
CA ASN A 49 5.04 -4.50 -7.98
C ASN A 49 5.88 -3.36 -8.55
N THR A 50 6.99 -3.73 -9.21
CA THR A 50 7.97 -2.79 -9.76
C THR A 50 7.43 -1.89 -10.87
N LYS A 51 6.25 -2.19 -11.43
CA LYS A 51 5.56 -1.30 -12.38
C LYS A 51 5.22 0.07 -11.78
N PHE A 52 5.13 0.16 -10.45
CA PHE A 52 4.81 1.41 -9.74
C PHE A 52 6.03 2.20 -9.26
N LYS A 53 7.26 1.84 -9.65
CA LYS A 53 8.48 2.58 -9.26
C LYS A 53 8.43 4.09 -9.55
N LYS A 54 7.73 4.52 -10.59
CA LYS A 54 7.54 5.94 -10.92
C LYS A 54 6.68 6.72 -9.91
N TYR A 55 5.98 6.03 -9.02
CA TYR A 55 5.19 6.59 -7.92
C TYR A 55 5.94 6.49 -6.57
N SER A 56 7.26 6.23 -6.59
CA SER A 56 8.04 5.90 -5.38
C SER A 56 8.29 7.03 -4.39
N GLY A 57 7.80 8.25 -4.65
CA GLY A 57 7.98 9.40 -3.77
C GLY A 57 7.54 9.17 -2.32
N LYS A 58 6.63 8.21 -2.08
CA LYS A 58 6.22 7.72 -0.75
C LYS A 58 6.01 6.20 -0.68
N LEU A 59 6.41 5.46 -1.71
CA LEU A 59 6.22 4.01 -1.82
C LEU A 59 7.38 3.28 -1.11
N THR A 60 7.37 3.24 0.21
CA THR A 60 8.42 2.61 1.01
C THR A 60 7.99 1.22 1.47
N ILE A 61 8.29 0.14 0.73
CA ILE A 61 9.24 -0.99 0.98
C ILE A 61 9.15 -1.97 -0.18
#